data_AF-A0A3L6D6E9-F1
#
_entry.id   AF-A0A3L6D6E9-F1
#
_cell.length_a   1.000
_cell.length_b   1.000
_cell.length_c   1.000
_cell.angle_alpha   90.00
_cell.angle_beta   90.00
_cell.angle_gamma   90.00
#
_symmetry.space_group_name_H-M   'P 1'
#
loop_
_entity.id
_entity.type
_entity.pdbx_description
1 polymer ?
#
loop_
_entity_poly.entity_id
_entity_poly.type
_entity_poly.pdbx_seq_one_letter_code
_entity_poly.pdbx_strand_id
1 'polypeptide(L)' 'MLGAFESFDFVFDAHLMFVILGYTNDLSMCLQRNEQDIINTISIVNLAKRRMQQLRLDGWDQFLQRVISFCNNMILKFLL' A
#
# COMPACT_ATOMS: atom_id res chain seq x y z
N MET A 1 9.85 -20.76 -11.84
CA MET A 1 10.12 -19.72 -10.82
C MET A 1 9.70 -18.33 -11.29
N LEU A 2 10.02 -17.90 -12.52
CA LEU A 2 9.56 -16.61 -13.07
C LEU A 2 8.03 -16.42 -13.10
N GLY A 3 7.27 -17.44 -13.52
CA GLY A 3 5.80 -17.34 -13.59
C GLY A 3 5.07 -17.18 -12.23
N ALA A 4 5.75 -17.39 -11.10
CA ALA A 4 5.16 -17.12 -9.78
C ALA A 4 5.11 -15.62 -9.45
N PHE A 5 6.06 -14.83 -9.98
CA PHE A 5 6.09 -13.37 -9.83
C PHE A 5 5.15 -12.64 -10.80
N GLU A 6 4.61 -13.37 -11.78
CA GLU A 6 3.68 -12.89 -12.80
C GLU A 6 2.23 -13.26 -12.47
N SER A 7 2.00 -14.02 -11.39
CA SER A 7 0.65 -14.36 -10.96
C SER A 7 -0.07 -13.12 -10.42
N PHE A 8 -1.36 -13.03 -10.72
CA PHE A 8 -2.19 -11.94 -10.20
C PHE A 8 -2.13 -11.88 -8.67
N ASP A 9 -2.21 -13.04 -8.00
CA ASP A 9 -2.17 -13.14 -6.54
C ASP A 9 -0.88 -12.58 -5.96
N PHE A 10 0.28 -12.89 -6.56
CA PHE A 10 1.56 -12.34 -6.10
C PHE A 10 1.62 -10.83 -6.29
N VAL A 11 1.23 -10.33 -7.47
CA VAL A 11 1.23 -8.89 -7.77
C VAL A 11 0.29 -8.14 -6.84
N PHE A 12 -0.87 -8.73 -6.54
CA PHE A 12 -1.85 -8.23 -5.62
C PHE A 12 -1.29 -8.13 -4.20
N ASP A 13 -0.72 -9.22 -3.68
CA ASP A 13 -0.11 -9.25 -2.34
C ASP A 13 1.04 -8.25 -2.22
N ALA A 14 1.88 -8.15 -3.26
CA ALA A 14 2.98 -7.19 -3.30
C ALA A 14 2.48 -5.73 -3.27
N HIS A 15 1.43 -5.40 -4.03
CA HIS A 15 0.83 -4.06 -4.00
C HIS A 15 0.19 -3.77 -2.63
N LEU A 16 -0.47 -4.76 -2.02
CA LEU A 16 -1.10 -4.60 -0.72
C LEU A 16 -0.05 -4.37 0.36
N MET A 17 1.03 -5.18 0.36
CA MET A 17 2.18 -5.00 1.25
C MET A 17 2.82 -3.63 1.06
N PHE A 18 3.02 -3.18 -0.17
CA PHE A 18 3.59 -1.87 -0.46
C PHE A 18 2.78 -0.71 0.16
N VAL A 19 1.45 -0.76 0.02
CA VAL A 19 0.55 0.26 0.61
C VAL A 19 0.62 0.24 2.14
N ILE A 20 0.55 -0.95 2.76
CA ILE A 20 0.61 -1.09 4.23
C ILE A 20 1.96 -0.61 4.75
N LEU A 21 3.06 -1.03 4.11
CA LEU A 21 4.42 -0.65 4.48
C LEU A 21 4.62 0.86 4.39
N GLY A 22 4.08 1.52 3.37
CA GLY A 22 4.09 2.98 3.26
C GLY A 22 3.49 3.67 4.48
N TYR A 23 2.31 3.24 4.92
CA TYR A 23 1.67 3.80 6.13
C TYR A 23 2.48 3.53 7.41
N THR A 24 3.05 2.34 7.55
CA THR A 24 3.87 2.01 8.72
C THR A 24 5.22 2.72 8.72
N ASN A 25 5.78 3.03 7.56
CA ASN A 25 7.03 3.77 7.42
C ASN A 25 6.85 5.23 7.85
N ASP A 26 5.76 5.89 7.41
CA ASP A 26 5.41 7.25 7.85
C ASP A 26 5.31 7.32 9.38
N LEU A 27 4.63 6.32 9.98
CA LEU A 27 4.53 6.22 11.43
C LEU A 27 5.89 5.99 12.10
N SER A 28 6.70 5.07 11.56
CA SER A 28 8.03 4.77 12.10
C SER A 28 8.95 5.99 12.10
N MET A 29 8.94 6.78 11.02
CA MET A 29 9.73 8.01 10.92
C MET A 29 9.28 9.06 11.95
N CYS A 30 7.98 9.20 12.19
CA CYS A 30 7.47 10.11 13.22
C CYS A 30 7.88 9.67 14.63
N LEU A 31 7.78 8.37 14.94
CA LEU A 31 8.14 7.82 16.25
C LEU A 31 9.65 7.96 16.54
N GLN A 32 10.49 7.86 15.51
CA GLN A 32 11.94 8.01 15.67
C GLN A 32 12.37 9.47 15.95
N ARG A 33 11.50 10.48 15.78
CA ARG A 33 11.85 11.91 15.89
C ARG A 33 11.79 12.53 17.31
N ASN A 34 11.64 11.73 18.37
CA ASN A 34 11.71 12.14 19.79
C ASN A 34 10.56 13.08 20.29
N GLU A 35 10.54 13.36 21.59
CA GLU A 35 9.40 13.89 22.38
C GLU A 35 8.74 15.20 21.90
N GLN A 36 9.42 16.04 21.12
CA GLN A 36 8.87 17.31 20.62
C GLN A 36 7.60 17.13 19.75
N ASP A 37 7.40 15.93 19.20
CA ASP A 37 6.38 15.63 18.21
C ASP A 37 5.33 14.61 18.69
N ILE A 38 5.15 14.40 20.01
CA ILE A 38 4.16 13.44 20.54
C ILE A 38 2.73 13.75 20.05
N ILE A 39 2.34 15.03 20.00
CA ILE A 39 1.02 15.45 19.47
C ILE A 39 0.94 15.17 17.96
N ASN A 40 2.02 15.44 17.23
CA ASN A 40 2.12 15.12 15.80
C ASN A 40 2.06 13.61 15.56
N THR A 41 2.68 12.81 16.43
CA THR A 41 2.68 11.35 16.38
C THR A 41 1.27 10.79 16.57
N ILE A 42 0.50 11.28 17.54
CA ILE A 42 -0.90 10.84 17.74
C ILE A 42 -1.75 11.19 16.50
N SER A 43 -1.54 12.36 15.91
CA SER A 43 -2.21 12.75 14.65
C SER A 43 -1.87 11.78 13.51
N ILE A 44 -0.59 11.44 13.36
CA ILE A 44 -0.10 10.52 12.32
C ILE A 44 -0.57 9.09 12.54
N VAL A 45 -0.61 8.59 13.78
CA VAL A 45 -1.21 7.28 14.13
C VAL A 45 -2.68 7.25 13.71
N ASN A 46 -3.42 8.30 14.05
CA ASN A 46 -4.83 8.40 13.67
C ASN A 46 -5.02 8.49 12.16
N LEU A 47 -4.13 9.21 11.45
CA LEU A 47 -4.14 9.30 10.00
C LEU A 47 -3.86 7.94 9.35
N ALA A 48 -2.82 7.23 9.80
CA ALA A 48 -2.47 5.89 9.32
C ALA A 48 -3.64 4.91 9.55
N LYS A 49 -4.23 4.93 10.75
CA LYS A 49 -5.41 4.13 11.08
C LYS A 49 -6.60 4.44 10.16
N ARG A 50 -6.90 5.72 9.94
CA ARG A 50 -7.99 6.15 9.04
C ARG A 50 -7.73 5.70 7.60
N ARG A 51 -6.50 5.84 7.09
CA ARG A 51 -6.13 5.40 5.73
C ARG A 51 -6.28 3.88 5.58
N MET A 52 -5.85 3.10 6.57
CA MET A 52 -6.04 1.65 6.57
C MET A 52 -7.53 1.26 6.63
N GLN A 53 -8.33 1.96 7.44
CA GLN A 53 -9.78 1.75 7.51
C GLN A 53 -10.46 2.10 6.19
N GLN A 54 -10.10 3.22 5.56
CA GLN A 54 -10.60 3.62 4.25
C GLN A 54 -10.26 2.58 3.20
N LEU A 55 -9.01 2.09 3.14
CA LEU A 55 -8.62 1.02 2.22
C LEU A 55 -9.49 -0.24 2.41
N ARG A 56 -9.81 -0.60 3.65
CA ARG A 56 -10.61 -1.79 3.97
C ARG A 56 -12.10 -1.66 3.66
N LEU A 57 -12.68 -0.47 3.88
CA LEU A 57 -14.13 -0.26 3.79
C LEU A 57 -14.54 0.20 2.39
N ASP A 58 -13.91 1.26 1.90
CA ASP A 58 -14.38 1.98 0.69
C ASP A 58 -13.32 2.02 -0.42
N GLY A 59 -12.07 1.71 -0.09
CA GLY A 59 -10.91 1.83 -1.00
C GLY A 59 -10.57 0.56 -1.75
N TRP A 60 -11.26 -0.56 -1.47
CA TRP A 60 -10.93 -1.87 -2.01
C TRP A 60 -11.08 -1.93 -3.53
N ASP A 61 -12.21 -1.45 -4.06
CA ASP A 61 -12.47 -1.46 -5.50
C ASP A 61 -11.46 -0.61 -6.26
N GLN A 62 -11.12 0.57 -5.73
CA GLN A 62 -10.12 1.45 -6.32
C GLN A 62 -8.70 0.87 -6.28
N PHE A 63 -8.38 0.15 -5.20
CA PHE A 63 -7.11 -0.59 -5.09
C PHE A 63 -7.05 -1.72 -6.11
N LEU A 64 -8.10 -2.54 -6.18
CA LEU A 64 -8.18 -3.66 -7.11
C LEU A 64 -8.10 -3.20 -8.58
N GLN A 65 -8.80 -2.11 -8.94
CA GLN A 65 -8.69 -1.52 -10.28
C GLN A 65 -7.26 -1.08 -10.62
N ARG A 66 -6.52 -0.54 -9.65
CA ARG A 66 -5.10 -0.19 -9.85
C ARG A 66 -4.24 -1.42 -10.11
N VAL A 67 -4.43 -2.49 -9.35
CA VAL A 67 -3.69 -3.75 -9.54
C VAL A 67 -4.03 -4.37 -10.90
N ILE A 68 -5.31 -4.42 -11.28
CA ILE A 68 -5.73 -4.94 -12.59
C ILE A 68 -5.14 -4.10 -13.73
N SER A 69 -5.18 -2.77 -13.62
CA SER A 69 -4.58 -1.89 -14.63
C SER A 69 -3.05 -2.11 -14.74
N PHE A 70 -2.37 -2.33 -13.62
CA PHE A 70 -0.95 -2.66 -13.61
C PHE A 70 -0.68 -3.98 -14.34
N CYS A 71 -1.41 -5.04 -14.01
CA CYS A 71 -1.27 -6.34 -14.66
C CYS A 71 -1.57 -6.27 -16.17
N ASN A 72 -2.62 -5.56 -16.59
CA ASN A 72 -2.94 -5.38 -18.00
C ASN A 72 -1.83 -4.63 -18.76
N ASN A 73 -1.23 -3.61 -18.14
CA ASN A 73 -0.08 -2.92 -18.71
C ASN A 73 1.16 -3.82 -18.80
N MET A 74 1.36 -4.72 -17.83
CA MET A 74 2.43 -5.71 -17.86
C MET A 74 2.24 -6.70 -19.01
N ILE A 75 1.01 -7.18 -19.24
CA ILE A 75 0.66 -8.07 -20.35
C ILE A 75 0.85 -7.37 -21.70
N LEU A 76 0.42 -6.11 -21.84
CA LEU A 76 0.58 -5.32 -23.07
C LEU A 76 2.06 -5.11 -23.45
N LYS A 77 2.96 -4.97 -22.46
CA LYS A 77 4.42 -4.90 -22.69
C LYS A 77 5.04 -6.21 -23.19
N PHE A 78 4.35 -7.34 -23.07
CA PHE A 78 4.84 -8.64 -23.54
C PHE A 78 4.40 -8.94 -24.98
N LEU A 79 3.38 -8.21 -25.48
CA LEU A 79 2.82 -8.36 -26.82
C LEU A 79 3.37 -7.35 -27.84
N LEU A 80 4.16 -6.37 -27.39
CA LEU A 80 4.86 -5.36 -28.20
C LEU A 80 6.37 -5.49 -28.01
#